data_AF-A0AAV7KJD2-F1
#
_entry.id   AF-A0AAV7KJD2-F1
#
_cell.length_a   1.000
_cell.length_b   1.000
_cell.length_c   1.000
_cell.angle_alpha   90.00
_cell.angle_beta   90.00
_cell.angle_gamma   90.00
#
_symmetry.space_group_name_H-M   'P 1'
#
loop_
_entity.id
_entity.type
_entity.pdbx_description
1 polymer ?
#
loop_
_entity_poly.entity_id
_entity_poly.type
_entity_poly.pdbx_seq_one_letter_code
_entity_poly.pdbx_strand_id
1 'polypeptide(L)'
;MASCPNFSELEQRTYIKFRTILEIPPKSIHDELATICGEDTLSYSTVRRWVSLFREGRTSVQDAPRPGAPKLATNNDKLSEVKEYVESFPHSSVEEVANYVGIQREVHTQF
;
A
#
# COMPACT_ATOMS: atom_id res chain seq x y z
N MET A 1 -19.04 30.40 -8.63
CA MET A 1 -18.53 29.82 -7.37
C MET A 1 -17.06 29.54 -7.60
N ALA A 2 -16.17 30.06 -6.76
CA ALA A 2 -14.73 29.90 -6.96
C ALA A 2 -14.39 28.40 -6.90
N SER A 3 -13.79 27.88 -7.98
CA SER A 3 -13.24 26.53 -7.99
C SER A 3 -12.18 26.47 -6.90
N CYS A 4 -12.42 25.67 -5.86
CA CYS A 4 -11.43 25.45 -4.82
C CYS A 4 -10.18 24.85 -5.48
N PRO A 5 -8.97 25.29 -5.10
CA PRO A 5 -7.75 24.65 -5.56
C PRO A 5 -7.79 23.18 -5.12
N ASN A 6 -7.75 22.26 -6.08
CA ASN A 6 -7.71 20.83 -5.81
C ASN A 6 -6.32 20.51 -5.25
N PHE A 7 -6.20 20.44 -3.92
CA PHE A 7 -4.96 20.03 -3.27
C PHE A 7 -4.80 18.53 -3.38
N SER A 8 -3.66 18.10 -3.91
CA SER A 8 -3.32 16.68 -3.97
C SER A 8 -3.25 16.06 -2.57
N GLU A 9 -3.45 14.74 -2.48
CA GLU A 9 -3.31 14.04 -1.20
C GLU A 9 -1.93 14.25 -0.57
N LEU A 10 -0.88 14.39 -1.39
CA LEU A 10 0.49 14.65 -0.91
C LEU A 10 0.63 16.01 -0.25
N GLU A 11 -0.02 17.04 -0.80
CA GLU A 11 -0.03 18.39 -0.21
C GLU A 11 -0.79 18.40 1.11
N GLN A 12 -1.95 17.74 1.17
CA GLN A 12 -2.71 17.58 2.41
C GLN A 12 -1.93 16.79 3.48
N ARG A 13 -1.24 15.71 3.10
CA ARG A 13 -0.35 14.95 4.02
C ARG A 13 0.84 15.77 4.50
N THR A 14 1.40 16.61 3.62
CA THR A 14 2.47 17.54 3.97
C THR A 14 1.98 18.59 4.97
N TYR A 15 0.77 19.13 4.78
CA TYR A 15 0.12 20.02 5.74
C TYR A 15 -0.06 19.35 7.10
N ILE A 16 -0.59 18.12 7.14
CA ILE A 16 -0.76 17.34 8.37
C ILE A 16 0.59 17.16 9.08
N LYS A 17 1.68 16.91 8.34
CA LYS A 17 3.02 16.77 8.90
C LYS A 17 3.45 18.02 9.66
N PHE A 18 3.38 19.18 9.02
CA PHE A 18 3.75 20.45 9.67
C PHE A 18 2.90 20.75 10.89
N ARG A 19 1.58 20.55 10.79
CA ARG A 19 0.65 20.76 11.92
C ARG A 19 0.89 19.78 13.08
N THR A 20 1.31 18.56 12.78
CA THR A 20 1.67 17.56 13.81
C THR A 20 2.92 17.97 14.58
N ILE A 21 3.92 18.54 13.91
CA ILE A 21 5.13 19.09 14.55
C ILE A 21 4.77 20.28 15.47
N LEU A 22 3.76 21.06 15.10
CA LEU A 22 3.20 22.14 15.93
C LEU A 22 2.26 21.64 17.03
N GLU A 23 2.17 20.32 17.27
CA GLU A 23 1.34 19.68 18.30
C GLU A 23 -0.16 19.98 18.22
N ILE A 24 -0.65 20.37 17.04
CA ILE A 24 -2.07 20.68 16.82
C ILE A 24 -2.88 19.36 16.86
N PRO A 25 -4.05 19.33 17.54
CA PRO A 25 -4.85 18.12 17.62
C PRO A 25 -5.45 17.73 16.25
N PRO A 26 -5.59 16.41 15.95
CA PRO A 26 -6.10 15.92 14.66
C PRO A 26 -7.43 16.53 14.21
N LYS A 27 -8.32 16.84 15.17
CA LYS A 27 -9.62 17.44 14.89
C LYS A 27 -9.49 18.83 14.26
N SER A 28 -8.68 19.70 14.86
CA SER A 28 -8.42 21.04 14.31
C SER A 28 -7.75 20.97 12.94
N ILE A 29 -6.83 20.02 12.74
CA ILE A 29 -6.18 19.81 11.43
C ILE A 29 -7.21 19.45 10.36
N HIS A 30 -8.14 18.55 10.69
CA HIS A 30 -9.20 18.15 9.77
C HIS A 30 -10.17 19.30 9.47
N ASP A 31 -10.59 20.06 10.47
CA ASP A 31 -11.51 21.19 10.28
C ASP A 31 -10.88 22.30 9.41
N GLU A 32 -9.57 22.56 9.59
CA GLU A 32 -8.80 23.46 8.73
C GLU A 32 -8.70 22.93 7.29
N LEU A 33 -8.38 21.64 7.11
CA LEU A 33 -8.32 21.02 5.78
C LEU A 33 -9.69 21.04 5.09
N ALA A 34 -10.78 20.77 5.82
CA ALA A 34 -12.14 20.81 5.31
C ALA A 34 -12.54 22.20 4.84
N THR A 35 -12.07 23.24 5.52
CA THR A 35 -12.30 24.65 5.12
C THR A 35 -11.55 25.00 3.83
N ILE A 36 -10.37 24.40 3.63
CA ILE A 36 -9.47 24.72 2.50
C ILE A 36 -9.80 23.87 1.25
N CYS A 37 -10.00 22.57 1.42
CA CYS A 37 -10.16 21.60 0.33
C CYS A 37 -11.63 21.21 0.07
N GLY A 38 -12.55 21.51 0.98
CA GLY A 38 -13.96 21.18 0.84
C GLY A 38 -14.21 19.67 0.72
N GLU A 39 -14.85 19.24 -0.36
CA GLU A 39 -15.17 17.83 -0.62
C GLU A 39 -13.94 16.96 -0.91
N ASP A 40 -12.85 17.56 -1.40
CA ASP A 40 -11.60 16.86 -1.71
C ASP A 40 -10.72 16.59 -0.48
N THR A 41 -11.26 16.83 0.72
CA THR A 41 -10.53 16.71 1.99
C THR A 41 -10.30 15.24 2.36
N LEU A 42 -9.09 14.93 2.82
CA LEU A 42 -8.79 13.63 3.43
C LEU A 42 -9.71 13.36 4.62
N SER A 43 -10.27 12.15 4.67
CA SER A 43 -11.15 11.74 5.76
C SER A 43 -10.48 11.88 7.14
N TYR A 44 -11.26 12.16 8.17
CA TYR A 44 -10.76 12.29 9.54
C TYR A 44 -9.94 11.07 10.01
N SER A 45 -10.33 9.86 9.61
CA SER A 45 -9.58 8.63 9.92
C SER A 45 -8.18 8.63 9.29
N THR A 46 -8.08 9.11 8.05
CA THR A 46 -6.81 9.28 7.34
C THR A 46 -5.94 10.33 8.01
N VAL A 47 -6.51 11.48 8.39
CA VAL A 47 -5.80 12.52 9.16
C VAL A 47 -5.23 11.95 10.45
N ARG A 48 -6.05 11.25 11.25
CA ARG A 48 -5.62 10.63 12.51
C ARG A 48 -4.49 9.62 12.31
N ARG A 49 -4.59 8.79 11.25
CA ARG A 49 -3.53 7.83 10.89
C ARG A 49 -2.21 8.55 10.59
N TRP A 50 -2.24 9.59 9.76
CA TRP A 50 -1.04 10.35 9.41
C TRP A 50 -0.43 11.08 10.61
N VAL A 51 -1.25 11.70 11.47
CA VAL A 51 -0.76 12.32 12.71
C VAL A 51 -0.05 11.28 13.58
N SER A 52 -0.60 10.07 13.72
CA SER A 52 0.02 9.00 14.51
C SER A 52 1.37 8.58 13.92
N LEU A 53 1.43 8.35 12.61
CA LEU A 53 2.67 8.00 11.90
C LEU A 53 3.75 9.09 12.04
N PHE A 54 3.39 10.37 11.97
CA PHE A 54 4.34 11.46 12.14
C PHE A 54 4.83 11.60 13.59
N ARG A 55 3.97 11.34 14.58
CA ARG A 55 4.36 11.26 16.00
C ARG A 55 5.30 10.09 16.27
N GLU A 56 5.14 8.98 15.56
CA GLU A 56 6.03 7.82 15.60
C GLU A 56 7.39 8.07 14.88
N GLY A 57 7.61 9.26 14.34
CA GLY A 57 8.89 9.66 13.73
C GLY A 57 8.98 9.41 12.22
N ARG A 58 7.87 9.05 11.54
CA ARG A 58 7.86 8.97 10.07
C ARG A 58 8.15 10.35 9.47
N THR A 59 9.04 10.41 8.48
CA THR A 59 9.37 11.68 7.78
C THR A 59 8.80 11.76 6.37
N SER A 60 8.51 10.62 5.74
CA SER A 60 7.95 10.54 4.39
C SER A 60 6.43 10.76 4.38
N VAL A 61 5.98 11.61 3.45
CA VAL A 61 4.56 11.88 3.15
C VAL A 61 3.99 10.90 2.11
N GLN A 62 4.87 10.16 1.43
CA GLN A 62 4.48 9.12 0.48
C GLN A 62 4.12 7.85 1.23
N ASP A 63 3.24 7.04 0.66
CA ASP A 63 2.98 5.70 1.17
C ASP A 63 4.23 4.84 1.09
N ALA A 64 4.37 3.91 2.04
CA ALA A 64 5.45 2.94 1.96
C ALA A 64 5.22 2.05 0.72
N PRO A 65 6.28 1.51 0.10
CA PRO A 65 6.11 0.51 -0.95
C PRO A 65 5.15 -0.56 -0.45
N ARG A 66 4.02 -0.73 -1.14
CA ARG A 66 3.06 -1.76 -0.78
C ARG A 66 3.79 -3.10 -0.95
N PRO A 67 3.78 -3.99 0.05
CA PRO A 67 4.24 -5.35 -0.17
C PRO A 67 3.44 -5.90 -1.35
N GLY A 68 4.11 -6.07 -2.48
CA GLY A 68 3.53 -6.79 -3.60
C GLY A 68 3.41 -8.26 -3.21
N ALA A 69 2.55 -9.00 -3.91
CA ALA A 69 2.61 -10.45 -3.87
C ALA A 69 4.06 -10.91 -4.13
N PRO A 70 4.56 -11.95 -3.45
CA PRO A 70 5.87 -12.50 -3.76
C PRO A 70 5.89 -12.89 -5.24
N LYS A 71 6.73 -12.20 -6.02
CA LYS A 71 6.89 -12.44 -7.47
C LYS A 71 7.67 -13.74 -7.75
N LEU A 72 7.60 -14.74 -6.88
CA LEU A 72 8.27 -16.02 -7.12
C LEU A 72 7.67 -16.77 -8.33
N ALA A 73 6.39 -16.53 -8.65
CA ALA A 73 5.74 -17.11 -9.83
C ALA A 73 6.08 -16.42 -11.16
N THR A 74 6.82 -15.30 -11.16
CA THR A 74 7.15 -14.52 -12.37
C THR A 74 8.64 -14.50 -12.67
N ASN A 75 9.47 -15.27 -11.95
CA ASN A 75 10.84 -15.44 -12.41
C ASN A 75 10.79 -16.29 -13.69
N ASN A 76 11.28 -15.76 -14.81
CA ASN A 76 11.25 -16.46 -16.10
C ASN A 76 11.89 -17.85 -16.00
N ASP A 77 12.91 -17.99 -15.17
CA ASP A 77 13.61 -19.25 -14.90
C ASP A 77 12.67 -20.32 -14.32
N LYS A 78 11.78 -19.92 -13.40
CA LYS A 78 10.79 -20.83 -12.78
C LYS A 78 9.67 -21.17 -13.75
N LEU A 79 9.30 -20.25 -14.64
CA LEU A 79 8.32 -20.50 -15.69
C LEU A 79 8.83 -21.48 -16.75
N SER A 80 10.10 -21.38 -17.15
CA SER A 80 10.72 -22.37 -18.04
C SER A 80 10.76 -23.76 -17.41
N GLU A 81 11.09 -23.84 -16.12
CA GLU A 81 11.17 -25.12 -15.38
C GLU A 81 9.78 -25.79 -15.25
N VAL A 82 8.73 -25.02 -14.97
CA VAL A 82 7.34 -25.50 -15.01
C VAL A 82 6.98 -26.02 -16.40
N LYS A 83 7.31 -25.25 -17.44
CA LYS A 83 6.95 -25.58 -18.82
C LYS A 83 7.62 -26.88 -19.30
N GLU A 84 8.93 -27.01 -19.07
CA GLU A 84 9.70 -28.21 -19.41
C GLU A 84 9.16 -29.46 -18.69
N TYR A 85 8.78 -29.33 -17.43
CA TYR A 85 8.23 -30.43 -16.65
C TYR A 85 6.86 -30.88 -17.16
N VAL A 86 5.95 -29.95 -17.46
CA VAL A 86 4.61 -30.27 -17.99
C VAL A 86 4.68 -30.88 -19.39
N GLU A 87 5.64 -30.44 -20.22
CA GLU A 87 5.90 -31.04 -21.53
C GLU A 87 6.43 -32.49 -21.40
N SER A 88 7.24 -32.76 -20.37
CA SER A 88 7.80 -34.09 -20.11
C SER A 88 6.82 -35.04 -19.41
N PHE A 89 5.92 -34.50 -18.58
CA PHE A 89 4.96 -35.24 -17.76
C PHE A 89 3.54 -34.66 -17.88
N PRO A 90 2.85 -34.86 -19.02
CA PRO A 90 1.57 -34.20 -19.30
C PRO A 90 0.41 -34.60 -18.37
N HIS A 91 0.56 -35.69 -17.60
CA HIS A 91 -0.42 -36.16 -16.62
C HIS A 91 -0.04 -35.84 -15.18
N SER A 92 1.02 -35.06 -14.94
CA SER A 92 1.43 -34.67 -13.59
C SER A 92 0.40 -33.75 -12.95
N SER A 93 0.18 -33.95 -11.66
CA SER A 93 -0.64 -33.09 -10.82
C SER A 93 0.04 -31.75 -10.54
N VAL A 94 -0.77 -30.74 -10.20
CA VAL A 94 -0.27 -29.40 -9.81
C VAL A 94 0.70 -29.48 -8.63
N GLU A 95 0.51 -30.46 -7.74
CA GLU A 95 1.35 -30.66 -6.55
C GLU A 95 2.73 -31.23 -6.91
N GLU A 96 2.80 -32.13 -7.88
CA GLU A 96 4.07 -32.68 -8.39
C GLU A 96 4.89 -31.60 -9.12
N VAL A 97 4.23 -30.79 -9.95
CA VAL A 97 4.85 -29.63 -10.61
C VAL A 97 5.38 -28.63 -9.57
N ALA A 98 4.56 -28.32 -8.56
CA ALA A 98 4.92 -27.39 -7.50
C ALA A 98 6.13 -27.88 -6.67
N ASN A 99 6.15 -29.18 -6.34
CA ASN A 99 7.27 -29.81 -5.64
C ASN A 99 8.54 -29.83 -6.48
N TYR A 100 8.44 -30.10 -7.78
CA TYR A 100 9.58 -30.09 -8.71
C TYR A 100 10.21 -28.71 -8.82
N VAL A 101 9.39 -27.67 -9.00
CA VAL A 101 9.85 -26.29 -9.20
C VAL A 101 10.21 -25.60 -7.86
N GLY A 102 9.91 -26.25 -6.72
CA GLY A 102 10.15 -25.70 -5.38
C GLY A 102 9.23 -24.53 -5.02
N ILE A 103 8.02 -24.51 -5.58
CA ILE A 103 6.99 -23.50 -5.29
C ILE A 103 6.02 -24.11 -4.29
N GLN A 104 5.96 -23.57 -3.06
CA GLN A 104 4.96 -24.03 -2.09
C GLN A 104 3.59 -23.41 -2.39
N ARG A 105 2.51 -24.21 -2.23
CA ARG A 105 1.14 -23.66 -2.20
C ARG A 105 0.99 -22.79 -0.96
N GLU A 106 0.86 -21.49 -1.14
CA GLU A 106 0.56 -20.58 -0.03
C GLU A 106 -0.89 -20.79 0.44
N VAL A 107 -1.06 -21.36 1.63
CA VAL A 107 -2.35 -21.38 2.35
C VAL A 107 -2.36 -20.17 3.26
N HIS A 108 -3.01 -19.08 2.83
CA HIS A 108 -3.03 -17.87 3.64
C HIS A 108 -4.10 -17.96 4.73
N THR A 109 -3.69 -18.25 5.96
CA THR A 109 -4.49 -18.02 7.17
C THR A 109 -4.21 -16.59 7.64
N GLN A 110 -5.22 -15.71 7.58
CA GLN A 110 -5.17 -14.37 8.17
C GLN A 110 -5.82 -14.40 9.56
N PHE A 111 -5.14 -13.85 10.56
CA PHE A 111 -5.74 -13.33 11.79
C PHE A 111 -5.64 -11.81 11.78
#